data_AF-A0A8C3NWR8-F1
#
_entry.id   AF-A0A8C3NWR8-F1
#
_cell.length_a   1.000
_cell.length_b   1.000
_cell.length_c   1.000
_cell.angle_alpha   90.00
_cell.angle_beta   90.00
_cell.angle_gamma   90.00
#
_symmetry.space_group_name_H-M   'P 1'
#
loop_
_entity.id
_entity.type
_entity.pdbx_description
1 polymer ?
#
loop_
_entity_poly.entity_id
_entity_poly.type
_entity_poly.pdbx_seq_one_letter_code
_entity_poly.pdbx_strand_id
1 'polypeptide(L)'
;MDSSITRKRFFRELTELKTFANYSTCDRSNLADWLGGIDPKFRQYTYNLLTCGIDRNFLHRVTEQQLQEDCHIHTGFHRVRILTAARETLHSPITLQTASNGTDVFISYRRSTGSQLASLLKVHLQLHGFSVFIDVEKLEAGKFEDKLIQSVLSARNFVLVLSPNALDKCMEDPECKDWVHKEIVTALNSGKNIVPVTDHFEWPDPETLPKDMRAVLKFNGIMWSHEYQEATIDKIIRFLQGRSSRDSSAGSENGLDCLHSLGQS
;
A
#
# COMPACT_ATOMS: atom_id res chain seq x y z
N MET A 1 26.21 -42.39 27.67
CA MET A 1 25.73 -41.19 28.36
C MET A 1 26.28 -40.00 27.61
N ASP A 2 25.56 -39.55 26.59
CA ASP A 2 26.02 -38.52 25.67
C ASP A 2 26.17 -37.18 26.37
N SER A 3 27.36 -36.59 26.24
CA SER A 3 27.73 -35.34 26.91
C SER A 3 26.69 -34.25 26.63
N SER A 4 26.11 -33.72 27.71
CA SER A 4 25.13 -32.62 27.66
C SER A 4 25.67 -31.38 26.94
N ILE A 5 27.00 -31.20 26.95
CA ILE A 5 27.72 -30.14 26.25
C ILE A 5 27.71 -30.39 24.74
N THR A 6 27.98 -31.62 24.29
CA THR A 6 27.93 -32.00 22.87
C THR A 6 26.53 -31.79 22.29
N ARG A 7 25.49 -32.16 23.05
CA ARG A 7 24.09 -31.93 22.66
C ARG A 7 23.77 -30.44 22.53
N LYS A 8 24.22 -29.60 23.48
CA LYS A 8 24.05 -28.14 23.40
C LYS A 8 24.77 -27.54 22.19
N ARG A 9 25.98 -28.01 21.88
CA ARG A 9 26.72 -27.57 20.68
C ARG A 9 25.98 -27.93 19.41
N PHE A 10 25.48 -29.17 19.30
CA PHE A 10 24.69 -29.62 18.17
C PHE A 10 23.42 -28.76 17.96
N PHE A 11 22.65 -28.49 19.02
CA PHE A 11 21.47 -27.64 18.89
C PHE A 11 21.80 -26.20 18.46
N ARG A 12 22.96 -25.67 18.84
CA ARG A 12 23.42 -24.35 18.38
C ARG A 12 23.70 -24.35 16.88
N GLU A 13 24.44 -25.35 16.39
CA GLU A 13 24.72 -25.52 14.95
C GLU A 13 23.43 -25.76 14.16
N LEU A 14 22.49 -26.52 14.73
CA LEU A 14 21.18 -26.76 14.12
C LEU A 14 20.33 -25.47 14.04
N THR A 15 20.34 -24.63 15.08
CA THR A 15 19.67 -23.33 15.06
C THR A 15 20.23 -22.44 13.95
N GLU A 16 21.56 -22.43 13.78
CA GLU A 16 22.22 -21.68 12.72
C GLU A 16 21.77 -22.19 11.34
N LEU A 17 21.82 -23.50 11.12
CA LEU A 17 21.34 -24.13 9.88
C LEU A 17 19.87 -23.77 9.57
N LYS A 18 18.98 -23.88 10.56
CA LYS A 18 17.55 -23.54 10.38
C LYS A 18 17.32 -22.06 10.09
N THR A 19 18.21 -21.18 10.54
CA THR A 19 18.10 -19.73 10.30
C THR A 19 18.44 -19.39 8.85
N PHE A 20 19.44 -20.06 8.28
CA PHE A 20 19.92 -19.82 6.90
C PHE A 20 19.29 -20.75 5.84
N ALA A 21 18.47 -21.71 6.26
CA ALA A 21 17.81 -22.63 5.34
C ALA A 21 16.82 -21.92 4.39
N ASN A 22 16.72 -22.46 3.18
CA ASN A 22 15.74 -22.03 2.19
C ASN A 22 14.44 -22.84 2.34
N TYR A 23 13.33 -22.15 2.60
CA TYR A 23 12.01 -22.74 2.80
C TYR A 23 11.05 -22.56 1.62
N SER A 24 11.54 -22.11 0.45
CA SER A 24 10.69 -21.79 -0.72
C SER A 24 9.77 -22.91 -1.21
N THR A 25 10.12 -24.17 -0.96
CA THR A 25 9.32 -25.34 -1.36
C THR A 25 8.12 -25.60 -0.46
N CYS A 26 8.16 -25.14 0.79
CA CYS A 26 7.13 -25.39 1.81
C CYS A 26 6.49 -24.12 2.38
N ASP A 27 7.12 -22.96 2.22
CA ASP A 27 6.65 -21.68 2.72
C ASP A 27 5.94 -20.87 1.63
N ARG A 28 4.64 -21.15 1.46
CA ARG A 28 3.79 -20.41 0.49
C ARG A 28 3.43 -19.00 0.95
N SER A 29 3.54 -18.71 2.25
CA SER A 29 3.07 -17.46 2.87
C SER A 29 4.19 -16.47 3.20
N ASN A 30 5.43 -16.83 2.86
CA ASN A 30 6.65 -16.16 3.26
C ASN A 30 6.75 -15.91 4.78
N LEU A 31 6.41 -16.95 5.54
CA LEU A 31 6.50 -17.00 7.01
C LEU A 31 7.94 -16.84 7.49
N ALA A 32 8.92 -17.39 6.76
CA ALA A 32 10.34 -17.32 7.11
C ALA A 32 10.83 -15.87 7.18
N ASP A 33 10.56 -15.08 6.13
CA ASP A 33 10.97 -13.68 6.10
C ASP A 33 10.19 -12.83 7.10
N TRP A 34 8.90 -13.12 7.31
CA TRP A 34 8.11 -12.44 8.35
C TRP A 34 8.67 -12.68 9.75
N LEU A 35 9.03 -13.94 10.10
CA LEU A 35 9.69 -14.26 11.36
C LEU A 35 11.04 -13.53 11.48
N GLY A 36 11.82 -13.52 10.40
CA GLY A 36 13.10 -12.82 10.33
C GLY A 36 12.98 -11.30 10.52
N GLY A 37 11.86 -10.71 10.08
CA GLY A 37 11.56 -9.29 10.29
C GLY A 37 11.30 -8.92 11.76
N ILE A 38 10.79 -9.85 12.57
CA ILE A 38 10.64 -9.65 14.03
C ILE A 38 11.99 -9.81 14.73
N ASP A 39 12.67 -10.90 14.42
CA ASP A 39 14.01 -11.20 14.92
C ASP A 39 14.68 -12.18 13.95
N PRO A 40 15.90 -11.91 13.47
CA PRO A 40 16.58 -12.82 12.54
C PRO A 40 16.66 -14.26 13.06
N LYS A 41 16.74 -14.45 14.39
CA LYS A 41 16.80 -15.78 15.02
C LYS A 41 15.48 -16.54 14.93
N PHE A 42 14.35 -15.88 14.68
CA PHE A 42 13.05 -16.55 14.63
C PHE A 42 12.83 -17.36 13.36
N ARG A 43 13.64 -17.15 12.31
CA ARG A 43 13.66 -18.01 11.11
C ARG A 43 13.85 -19.48 11.47
N GLN A 44 14.48 -19.79 12.60
CA GLN A 44 14.67 -21.17 13.07
C GLN A 44 13.35 -21.92 13.36
N TYR A 45 12.24 -21.20 13.58
CA TYR A 45 10.93 -21.79 13.88
C TYR A 45 10.07 -22.08 12.65
N THR A 46 10.49 -21.61 11.47
CA THR A 46 9.73 -21.70 10.21
C THR A 46 9.25 -23.12 9.93
N TYR A 47 10.19 -24.09 9.92
CA TYR A 47 9.84 -25.47 9.60
C TYR A 47 8.84 -26.09 10.57
N ASN A 48 8.99 -25.81 11.87
CA ASN A 48 8.10 -26.36 12.89
C ASN A 48 6.67 -25.83 12.72
N LEU A 49 6.53 -24.53 12.46
CA LEU A 49 5.23 -23.90 12.21
C LEU A 49 4.57 -24.45 10.95
N LEU A 50 5.33 -24.54 9.85
CA LEU A 50 4.82 -25.08 8.57
C LEU A 50 4.44 -26.56 8.67
N THR A 51 5.16 -27.36 9.46
CA THR A 51 4.84 -28.78 9.69
C THR A 51 3.51 -28.94 10.43
N CYS A 52 3.17 -27.99 11.32
CA CYS A 52 1.85 -27.93 11.96
C CYS A 52 0.75 -27.36 11.05
N GLY A 53 1.06 -27.01 9.79
CA GLY A 53 0.12 -26.37 8.88
C GLY A 53 -0.18 -24.91 9.23
N ILE A 54 0.64 -24.29 10.08
CA ILE A 54 0.48 -22.89 10.48
C ILE A 54 1.20 -22.01 9.46
N ASP A 55 0.41 -21.29 8.66
CA ASP A 55 0.90 -20.26 7.76
C ASP A 55 0.82 -18.87 8.41
N ARG A 56 1.40 -17.86 7.74
CA ARG A 56 1.37 -16.46 8.22
C ARG A 56 -0.06 -15.97 8.50
N ASN A 57 -1.04 -16.41 7.71
CA ASN A 57 -2.41 -15.95 7.82
C ASN A 57 -3.13 -16.59 9.02
N PHE A 58 -2.79 -17.81 9.40
CA PHE A 58 -3.42 -18.49 10.53
C PHE A 58 -2.76 -18.18 11.88
N LEU A 59 -1.54 -17.64 11.87
CA LEU A 59 -0.72 -17.41 13.06
C LEU A 59 -1.41 -16.55 14.13
N HIS A 60 -2.28 -15.62 13.74
CA HIS A 60 -3.04 -14.77 14.66
C HIS A 60 -4.06 -15.53 15.53
N ARG A 61 -4.49 -16.73 15.10
CA ARG A 61 -5.43 -17.60 15.82
C ARG A 61 -4.76 -18.62 16.73
N VAL A 62 -3.43 -18.74 16.64
CA VAL A 62 -2.66 -19.73 17.38
C VAL A 62 -2.54 -19.30 18.84
N THR A 63 -2.64 -20.27 19.73
CA THR A 63 -2.47 -20.07 21.18
C THR A 63 -1.02 -20.26 21.61
N GLU A 64 -0.66 -19.72 22.77
CA GLU A 64 0.68 -19.94 23.33
C GLU A 64 0.96 -21.43 23.57
N GLN A 65 -0.06 -22.18 24.01
CA GLN A 65 0.05 -23.61 24.27
C GLN A 65 0.39 -24.39 22.99
N GLN A 66 -0.28 -24.10 21.87
CA GLN A 66 0.03 -24.71 20.57
C GLN A 66 1.45 -24.39 20.09
N LEU A 67 1.92 -23.14 20.28
CA LEU A 67 3.31 -22.80 19.94
C LEU A 67 4.34 -23.58 20.79
N GLN A 68 4.00 -23.90 22.03
CA GLN A 68 4.87 -24.66 22.93
C GLN A 68 4.85 -26.16 22.64
N GLU A 69 3.65 -26.75 22.55
CA GLU A 69 3.45 -28.20 22.45
C GLU A 69 3.65 -28.70 21.01
N ASP A 70 3.00 -28.06 20.04
CA ASP A 70 2.99 -28.51 18.64
C ASP A 70 4.21 -27.96 17.86
N CYS A 71 4.51 -26.67 18.03
CA CYS A 71 5.59 -26.02 17.27
C CYS A 71 6.96 -26.07 17.99
N HIS A 72 7.02 -26.62 19.20
CA HIS A 72 8.22 -26.79 20.01
C HIS A 72 9.02 -25.50 20.25
N ILE A 73 8.32 -24.36 20.43
CA ILE A 73 8.94 -23.08 20.78
C ILE A 73 9.01 -22.99 22.31
N HIS A 74 10.06 -23.56 22.92
CA HIS A 74 10.17 -23.65 24.38
C HIS A 74 10.39 -22.29 25.08
N THR A 75 11.02 -21.33 24.40
CA THR A 75 11.28 -20.01 24.96
C THR A 75 10.00 -19.19 25.02
N GLY A 76 9.44 -18.99 26.21
CA GLY A 76 8.19 -18.23 26.40
C GLY A 76 8.24 -16.82 25.84
N PHE A 77 9.37 -16.13 26.01
CA PHE A 77 9.54 -14.79 25.44
C PHE A 77 9.44 -14.77 23.90
N HIS A 78 9.91 -15.82 23.22
CA HIS A 78 9.77 -15.91 21.76
C HIS A 78 8.31 -16.10 21.36
N ARG A 79 7.58 -16.97 22.08
CA ARG A 79 6.14 -17.18 21.84
C ARG A 79 5.35 -15.88 22.01
N VAL A 80 5.59 -15.15 23.09
CA VAL A 80 4.93 -13.85 23.34
C VAL A 80 5.25 -12.87 22.21
N ARG A 81 6.51 -12.70 21.81
CA ARG A 81 6.88 -11.80 20.70
C ARG A 81 6.23 -12.19 19.38
N ILE A 82 6.20 -13.49 19.04
CA ILE A 82 5.58 -13.98 17.81
C ILE A 82 4.07 -13.74 17.83
N LEU A 83 3.38 -14.05 18.93
CA LEU A 83 1.93 -13.84 19.06
C LEU A 83 1.56 -12.36 19.07
N THR A 84 2.33 -11.52 19.77
CA THR A 84 2.12 -10.07 19.77
C THR A 84 2.29 -9.53 18.37
N ALA A 85 3.37 -9.87 17.67
CA ALA A 85 3.59 -9.44 16.29
C ALA A 85 2.49 -9.94 15.34
N ALA A 86 2.01 -11.18 15.51
CA ALA A 86 0.90 -11.75 14.71
C ALA A 86 -0.44 -11.02 14.95
N ARG A 87 -0.68 -10.55 16.19
CA ARG A 87 -1.86 -9.76 16.55
C ARG A 87 -1.72 -8.30 16.16
N GLU A 88 -0.52 -7.74 16.20
CA GLU A 88 -0.23 -6.38 15.72
C GLU A 88 -0.29 -6.30 14.20
N THR A 89 0.03 -7.37 13.49
CA THR A 89 -0.24 -7.42 12.04
C THR A 89 -1.73 -7.23 11.76
N LEU A 90 -2.64 -7.75 12.62
CA LEU A 90 -4.09 -7.48 12.59
C LEU A 90 -4.49 -6.04 12.92
N HIS A 91 -3.74 -5.35 13.79
CA HIS A 91 -4.14 -4.05 14.36
C HIS A 91 -3.29 -2.86 13.90
N SER A 92 -2.27 -3.08 13.08
CA SER A 92 -1.57 -1.99 12.40
C SER A 92 -2.49 -1.43 11.31
N PRO A 93 -2.77 -0.11 11.29
CA PRO A 93 -3.57 0.51 10.23
C PRO A 93 -3.00 0.37 8.81
N ILE A 94 -1.83 -0.26 8.61
CA ILE A 94 -1.06 -0.13 7.36
C ILE A 94 -0.51 -1.46 6.80
N THR A 95 -0.71 -2.66 7.39
CA THR A 95 -0.06 -3.87 6.82
C THR A 95 -0.83 -5.19 6.91
N LEU A 96 -2.12 -5.13 6.60
CA LEU A 96 -2.88 -6.30 6.14
C LEU A 96 -3.69 -5.95 4.91
N GLN A 97 -3.09 -6.16 3.76
CA GLN A 97 -3.83 -6.40 2.53
C GLN A 97 -3.35 -7.67 1.87
N THR A 98 -3.75 -8.76 2.50
CA THR A 98 -4.09 -9.98 1.80
C THR A 98 -5.45 -10.40 2.34
N ALA A 99 -6.50 -10.20 1.52
CA ALA A 99 -7.92 -10.49 1.74
C ALA A 99 -8.85 -9.36 2.24
N SER A 100 -8.60 -8.10 1.92
CA SER A 100 -9.74 -7.28 1.44
C SER A 100 -9.87 -7.55 -0.05
N ASN A 101 -11.03 -8.05 -0.50
CA ASN A 101 -11.35 -8.18 -1.94
C ASN A 101 -11.45 -6.81 -2.68
N GLY A 102 -10.85 -5.75 -2.13
CA GLY A 102 -10.89 -4.40 -2.65
C GLY A 102 -9.48 -3.94 -3.04
N THR A 103 -9.38 -3.34 -4.21
CA THR A 103 -8.20 -2.65 -4.71
C THR A 103 -7.93 -1.40 -3.86
N ASP A 104 -6.67 -1.03 -3.61
CA ASP A 104 -6.38 0.24 -2.95
C ASP A 104 -6.40 1.41 -3.91
N VAL A 105 -5.77 1.22 -5.06
CA VAL A 105 -5.50 2.27 -6.03
C VAL A 105 -5.96 1.81 -7.39
N PHE A 106 -6.88 2.56 -7.98
CA PHE A 106 -7.20 2.44 -9.40
C PHE A 106 -6.39 3.49 -10.17
N ILE A 107 -5.65 3.08 -11.20
CA ILE A 107 -4.91 3.99 -12.07
C ILE A 107 -5.67 4.14 -13.39
N SER A 108 -6.25 5.32 -13.59
CA SER A 108 -6.79 5.75 -14.87
C SER A 108 -5.70 6.46 -15.67
N TYR A 109 -5.54 6.09 -16.94
CA TYR A 109 -4.51 6.65 -17.80
C TYR A 109 -4.91 6.60 -19.26
N ARG A 110 -4.32 7.50 -20.04
CA ARG A 110 -4.49 7.49 -21.49
C ARG A 110 -3.57 6.45 -22.12
N ARG A 111 -4.14 5.42 -22.78
CA ARG A 111 -3.35 4.32 -23.38
C ARG A 111 -2.28 4.79 -24.37
N SER A 112 -2.58 5.80 -25.19
CA SER A 112 -1.69 6.31 -26.23
C SER A 112 -0.44 7.01 -25.69
N THR A 113 -0.55 7.71 -24.56
CA THR A 113 0.52 8.59 -24.06
C THR A 113 0.97 8.31 -22.63
N GLY A 114 0.10 7.77 -21.76
CA GLY A 114 0.34 7.58 -20.33
C GLY A 114 0.66 6.15 -19.89
N SER A 115 0.79 5.18 -20.81
CA SER A 115 0.96 3.75 -20.49
C SER A 115 2.26 3.44 -19.73
N GLN A 116 3.35 4.14 -20.07
CA GLN A 116 4.65 3.97 -19.43
C GLN A 116 4.61 4.45 -17.97
N LEU A 117 4.12 5.67 -17.74
CA LEU A 117 4.01 6.24 -16.40
C LEU A 117 3.04 5.45 -15.52
N ALA A 118 1.90 5.01 -16.07
CA ALA A 118 0.95 4.19 -15.32
C ALA A 118 1.56 2.85 -14.87
N SER A 119 2.36 2.21 -15.73
CA SER A 119 3.08 0.98 -15.40
C SER A 119 4.15 1.21 -14.33
N LEU A 120 4.86 2.33 -14.42
CA LEU A 120 5.88 2.71 -13.43
C LEU A 120 5.25 2.96 -12.06
N LEU A 121 4.19 3.78 -12.01
CA LEU A 121 3.43 4.04 -10.78
C LEU A 121 2.92 2.74 -10.16
N LYS A 122 2.39 1.82 -10.97
CA LYS A 122 1.95 0.51 -10.50
C LYS A 122 3.08 -0.25 -9.81
N VAL A 123 4.25 -0.38 -10.44
CA VAL A 123 5.38 -1.13 -9.86
C VAL A 123 5.82 -0.50 -8.55
N HIS A 124 6.01 0.82 -8.51
CA HIS A 124 6.42 1.51 -7.29
C HIS A 124 5.40 1.35 -6.17
N LEU A 125 4.12 1.62 -6.43
CA LEU A 125 3.07 1.49 -5.42
C LEU A 125 2.93 0.04 -4.91
N GLN A 126 3.11 -0.95 -5.78
CA GLN A 126 3.14 -2.36 -5.38
C GLN A 126 4.35 -2.71 -4.49
N LEU A 127 5.53 -2.14 -4.76
CA LEU A 127 6.71 -2.30 -3.88
C LEU A 127 6.47 -1.67 -2.50
N HIS A 128 5.66 -0.63 -2.42
CA HIS A 128 5.22 -0.02 -1.16
C HIS A 128 4.01 -0.71 -0.51
N GLY A 129 3.57 -1.85 -1.04
CA GLY A 129 2.52 -2.69 -0.45
C GLY A 129 1.08 -2.32 -0.79
N PHE A 130 0.85 -1.42 -1.75
CA PHE A 130 -0.50 -1.08 -2.22
C PHE A 130 -1.01 -2.09 -3.26
N SER A 131 -2.29 -2.42 -3.17
CA SER A 131 -2.98 -3.18 -4.22
C SER A 131 -3.41 -2.24 -5.35
N VAL A 132 -2.73 -2.34 -6.50
CA VAL A 132 -2.96 -1.44 -7.65
C VAL A 132 -3.62 -2.17 -8.80
N PHE A 133 -4.72 -1.61 -9.29
CA PHE A 133 -5.39 -2.04 -10.52
C PHE A 133 -5.15 -1.03 -11.64
N ILE A 134 -4.78 -1.57 -12.81
CA ILE A 134 -4.63 -0.83 -14.06
C ILE A 134 -5.42 -1.57 -15.12
N ASP A 135 -6.11 -0.84 -16.00
CA ASP A 135 -6.86 -1.44 -17.10
C ASP A 135 -5.89 -1.99 -18.17
N VAL A 136 -5.66 -3.30 -18.16
CA VAL A 136 -4.86 -4.01 -19.18
C VAL A 136 -5.82 -4.74 -20.12
N GLU A 137 -5.65 -4.55 -21.43
CA GLU A 137 -6.44 -5.07 -22.57
C GLU A 137 -6.98 -6.51 -22.52
N LYS A 138 -6.55 -7.36 -21.59
CA LYS A 138 -6.87 -8.80 -21.55
C LYS A 138 -8.19 -9.14 -20.85
N LEU A 139 -9.26 -8.40 -21.11
CA LEU A 139 -10.60 -8.79 -20.66
C LEU A 139 -11.52 -8.92 -21.87
N GLU A 140 -11.76 -10.19 -22.23
CA GLU A 140 -12.56 -10.65 -23.35
C GLU A 140 -13.87 -9.86 -23.51
N ALA A 141 -14.15 -9.47 -24.75
CA ALA A 141 -15.26 -8.60 -25.14
C ALA A 141 -16.62 -9.12 -24.61
N GLY A 142 -17.36 -8.25 -23.90
CA GLY A 142 -18.79 -8.46 -23.63
C GLY A 142 -19.28 -8.00 -22.25
N LYS A 143 -18.42 -7.92 -21.23
CA LYS A 143 -18.78 -7.46 -19.85
C LYS A 143 -17.70 -6.56 -19.22
N PHE A 144 -17.09 -5.72 -20.04
CA PHE A 144 -15.95 -4.88 -19.63
C PHE A 144 -16.39 -3.69 -18.78
N GLU A 145 -17.47 -3.00 -19.16
CA GLU A 145 -17.94 -1.79 -18.49
C GLU A 145 -18.31 -2.03 -17.02
N ASP A 146 -19.10 -3.06 -16.74
CA ASP A 146 -19.49 -3.40 -15.37
C ASP A 146 -18.28 -3.73 -14.50
N LYS A 147 -17.31 -4.48 -15.03
CA LYS A 147 -16.08 -4.82 -14.29
C LYS A 147 -15.22 -3.60 -14.04
N LEU A 148 -15.07 -2.72 -15.02
CA LEU A 148 -14.28 -1.49 -14.89
C LEU A 148 -14.89 -0.57 -13.83
N ILE A 149 -16.20 -0.33 -13.91
CA ILE A 149 -16.93 0.49 -12.93
C ILE A 149 -16.83 -0.13 -11.54
N GLN A 150 -17.01 -1.46 -11.41
CA GLN A 150 -16.82 -2.16 -10.14
C GLN A 150 -15.39 -2.05 -9.62
N SER A 151 -14.37 -2.06 -10.48
CA SER A 151 -12.98 -1.84 -10.09
C SER A 151 -12.76 -0.41 -9.55
N VAL A 152 -13.35 0.60 -10.20
CA VAL A 152 -13.30 2.00 -9.69
C VAL A 152 -14.05 2.14 -8.36
N LEU A 153 -15.21 1.49 -8.23
CA LEU A 153 -16.02 1.51 -7.01
C LEU A 153 -15.38 0.75 -5.85
N SER A 154 -14.71 -0.36 -6.13
CA SER A 154 -13.99 -1.14 -5.11
C SER A 154 -12.68 -0.47 -4.69
N ALA A 155 -12.10 0.38 -5.54
CA ALA A 155 -10.89 1.12 -5.22
C ALA A 155 -11.11 2.18 -4.14
N ARG A 156 -10.15 2.32 -3.22
CA ARG A 156 -10.18 3.39 -2.20
C ARG A 156 -9.73 4.73 -2.78
N ASN A 157 -8.66 4.69 -3.57
CA ASN A 157 -8.04 5.85 -4.19
C ASN A 157 -8.11 5.75 -5.71
N PHE A 158 -8.19 6.90 -6.36
CA PHE A 158 -8.24 7.02 -7.80
C PHE A 158 -7.07 7.90 -8.26
N VAL A 159 -6.07 7.30 -8.90
CA VAL A 159 -4.92 8.01 -9.47
C VAL A 159 -5.21 8.27 -10.94
N LEU A 160 -5.18 9.53 -11.34
CA LEU A 160 -5.41 9.94 -12.72
C LEU A 160 -4.10 10.38 -13.35
N VAL A 161 -3.61 9.63 -14.34
CA VAL A 161 -2.40 9.99 -15.09
C VAL A 161 -2.77 10.94 -16.21
N LEU A 162 -2.35 12.19 -16.05
CA LEU A 162 -2.51 13.28 -17.01
C LEU A 162 -1.22 13.42 -17.80
N SER A 163 -1.11 12.63 -18.86
CA SER A 163 -0.08 12.75 -19.90
C SER A 163 -0.48 13.81 -20.94
N PRO A 164 0.41 14.22 -21.88
CA PRO A 164 0.03 15.14 -22.94
C PRO A 164 -1.19 14.60 -23.70
N ASN A 165 -2.15 15.48 -23.94
CA ASN A 165 -3.39 15.19 -24.67
C ASN A 165 -4.27 14.10 -24.01
N ALA A 166 -4.13 13.90 -22.69
CA ALA A 166 -4.89 12.88 -21.97
C ALA A 166 -6.41 13.15 -21.99
N LEU A 167 -6.82 14.43 -21.92
CA LEU A 167 -8.23 14.84 -21.84
C LEU A 167 -8.84 15.28 -23.17
N ASP A 168 -8.08 15.38 -24.27
CA ASP A 168 -8.57 15.93 -25.54
C ASP A 168 -9.82 15.21 -26.05
N LYS A 169 -9.83 13.87 -26.02
CA LYS A 169 -11.03 13.10 -26.42
C LYS A 169 -12.19 13.20 -25.44
N CYS A 170 -11.93 13.56 -24.18
CA CYS A 170 -13.00 13.81 -23.20
C CYS A 170 -13.69 15.16 -23.47
N MET A 171 -12.98 16.15 -24.05
CA MET A 171 -13.57 17.44 -24.42
C MET A 171 -14.62 17.30 -25.52
N GLU A 172 -14.38 16.39 -26.46
CA GLU A 172 -15.26 16.13 -27.61
C GLU A 172 -16.37 15.10 -27.32
N ASP A 173 -16.56 14.71 -26.05
CA ASP A 173 -17.43 13.60 -25.67
C ASP A 173 -18.55 13.99 -24.69
N PRO A 174 -19.61 14.66 -25.17
CA PRO A 174 -20.79 14.95 -24.34
C PRO A 174 -21.63 13.69 -24.03
N GLU A 175 -21.38 12.57 -24.72
CA GLU A 175 -22.13 11.32 -24.57
C GLU A 175 -21.45 10.32 -23.62
N CYS A 176 -20.31 10.67 -23.01
CA CYS A 176 -19.56 9.83 -22.07
C CYS A 176 -19.23 8.44 -22.67
N LYS A 177 -18.76 8.41 -23.93
CA LYS A 177 -18.30 7.20 -24.63
C LYS A 177 -16.85 6.83 -24.30
N ASP A 178 -16.00 7.81 -23.97
CA ASP A 178 -14.59 7.61 -23.63
C ASP A 178 -14.47 6.97 -22.24
N TRP A 179 -13.59 5.98 -22.15
CA TRP A 179 -13.39 5.22 -20.91
C TRP A 179 -12.81 6.09 -19.79
N VAL A 180 -11.89 7.00 -20.10
CA VAL A 180 -11.30 7.90 -19.10
C VAL A 180 -12.38 8.85 -18.57
N HIS A 181 -13.28 9.33 -19.44
CA HIS A 181 -14.42 10.15 -19.03
C HIS A 181 -15.35 9.37 -18.08
N LYS A 182 -15.75 8.14 -18.44
CA LYS A 182 -16.58 7.26 -17.59
C LYS A 182 -15.94 7.00 -16.23
N GLU A 183 -14.63 6.70 -16.20
CA GLU A 183 -13.88 6.44 -14.97
C GLU A 183 -13.85 7.67 -14.05
N ILE A 184 -13.54 8.85 -14.59
CA ILE A 184 -13.50 10.12 -13.85
C ILE A 184 -14.88 10.43 -13.26
N VAL A 185 -15.94 10.34 -14.06
CA VAL A 185 -17.32 10.60 -13.60
C VAL A 185 -17.73 9.61 -12.51
N THR A 186 -17.37 8.33 -12.66
CA THR A 186 -17.63 7.30 -11.65
C THR A 186 -16.89 7.61 -10.34
N ALA A 187 -15.63 8.00 -10.41
CA ALA A 187 -14.82 8.36 -9.26
C ALA A 187 -15.37 9.61 -8.54
N LEU A 188 -15.79 10.62 -9.29
CA LEU A 188 -16.41 11.84 -8.78
C LEU A 188 -17.75 11.56 -8.09
N ASN A 189 -18.64 10.81 -8.75
CA ASN A 189 -19.95 10.43 -8.20
C ASN A 189 -19.83 9.61 -6.91
N SER A 190 -18.76 8.82 -6.81
CA SER A 190 -18.49 7.97 -5.64
C SER A 190 -17.67 8.66 -4.54
N GLY A 191 -17.31 9.94 -4.73
CA GLY A 191 -16.53 10.71 -3.76
C GLY A 191 -15.16 10.10 -3.44
N LYS A 192 -14.50 9.48 -4.43
CA LYS A 192 -13.18 8.86 -4.23
C LYS A 192 -12.10 9.91 -4.00
N ASN A 193 -11.01 9.50 -3.34
CA ASN A 193 -9.81 10.33 -3.24
C ASN A 193 -9.09 10.36 -4.60
N ILE A 194 -9.31 11.43 -5.36
CA ILE A 194 -8.72 11.62 -6.69
C ILE A 194 -7.37 12.31 -6.56
N VAL A 195 -6.32 11.66 -7.07
CA VAL A 195 -4.95 12.19 -7.09
C VAL A 195 -4.48 12.30 -8.55
N PRO A 196 -4.57 13.50 -9.16
CA PRO A 196 -4.04 13.73 -10.49
C PRO A 196 -2.50 13.74 -10.48
N VAL A 197 -1.88 12.99 -11.40
CA VAL A 197 -0.44 12.98 -11.63
C VAL A 197 -0.19 13.54 -13.02
N THR A 198 0.41 14.71 -13.10
CA THR A 198 0.64 15.42 -14.36
C THR A 198 2.05 15.15 -14.89
N ASP A 199 2.14 14.75 -16.16
CA ASP A 199 3.39 14.55 -16.89
C ASP A 199 3.34 15.41 -18.17
N HIS A 200 4.08 16.52 -18.16
CA HIS A 200 4.09 17.50 -19.25
C HIS A 200 2.67 17.91 -19.75
N PHE A 201 1.70 17.95 -18.84
CA PHE A 201 0.29 18.22 -19.15
C PHE A 201 -0.09 19.66 -18.86
N GLU A 202 -0.78 20.29 -19.81
CA GLU A 202 -1.36 21.62 -19.66
C GLU A 202 -2.83 21.49 -19.26
N TRP A 203 -3.21 22.22 -18.21
CA TRP A 203 -4.59 22.21 -17.73
C TRP A 203 -5.50 22.94 -18.72
N PRO A 204 -6.53 22.26 -19.26
CA PRO A 204 -7.44 22.87 -20.22
C PRO A 204 -8.43 23.82 -19.52
N ASP A 205 -9.04 24.70 -20.31
CA ASP A 205 -10.09 25.59 -19.81
C ASP A 205 -11.28 24.77 -19.26
N PRO A 206 -11.83 25.14 -18.09
CA PRO A 206 -13.00 24.45 -17.53
C PRO A 206 -14.22 24.45 -18.46
N GLU A 207 -14.31 25.44 -19.35
CA GLU A 207 -15.41 25.60 -20.29
C GLU A 207 -15.43 24.51 -21.38
N THR A 208 -14.26 24.02 -21.79
CA THR A 208 -14.14 23.00 -22.86
C THR A 208 -14.43 21.60 -22.36
N LEU A 209 -14.33 21.37 -21.04
CA LEU A 209 -14.67 20.08 -20.45
C LEU A 209 -16.18 19.93 -20.18
N PRO A 210 -16.73 18.72 -20.41
CA PRO A 210 -18.07 18.34 -19.97
C PRO A 210 -18.33 18.67 -18.49
N LYS A 211 -19.55 19.13 -18.18
CA LYS A 211 -19.92 19.67 -16.85
C LYS A 211 -19.75 18.67 -15.71
N ASP A 212 -19.91 17.39 -16.01
CA ASP A 212 -19.80 16.27 -15.08
C ASP A 212 -18.36 16.00 -14.63
N MET A 213 -17.36 16.26 -15.47
CA MET A 213 -15.95 16.04 -15.15
C MET A 213 -15.19 17.29 -14.68
N ARG A 214 -15.76 18.50 -14.84
CA ARG A 214 -15.12 19.78 -14.43
C ARG A 214 -14.61 19.80 -12.99
N ALA A 215 -15.22 19.02 -12.10
CA ALA A 215 -14.79 18.91 -10.71
C ALA A 215 -13.36 18.34 -10.57
N VAL A 216 -12.86 17.58 -11.55
CA VAL A 216 -11.50 16.99 -11.55
C VAL A 216 -10.40 18.07 -11.50
N LEU A 217 -10.66 19.24 -12.08
CA LEU A 217 -9.72 20.37 -12.11
C LEU A 217 -9.49 21.02 -10.73
N LYS A 218 -10.38 20.75 -9.76
CA LYS A 218 -10.28 21.31 -8.40
C LYS A 218 -9.35 20.49 -7.49
N PHE A 219 -8.93 19.30 -7.93
CA PHE A 219 -8.07 18.43 -7.14
C PHE A 219 -6.60 18.85 -7.27
N ASN A 220 -5.84 18.66 -6.19
CA ASN A 220 -4.42 18.99 -6.15
C ASN A 220 -3.61 18.01 -6.99
N GLY A 221 -3.08 18.46 -8.12
CA GLY A 221 -2.19 17.68 -8.98
C GLY A 221 -0.77 17.55 -8.42
N ILE A 222 -0.15 16.39 -8.66
CA ILE A 222 1.26 16.13 -8.40
C ILE A 222 2.00 16.10 -9.73
N MET A 223 2.98 16.97 -9.90
CA MET A 223 3.85 16.95 -11.07
C MET A 223 4.84 15.79 -10.99
N TRP A 224 4.84 14.94 -12.03
CA TRP A 224 5.81 13.88 -12.18
C TRP A 224 7.19 14.44 -12.50
N SER A 225 8.22 13.94 -11.82
CA SER A 225 9.62 14.27 -12.09
C SER A 225 10.40 13.01 -12.40
N HIS A 226 10.94 12.93 -13.63
CA HIS A 226 11.77 11.82 -14.04
C HIS A 226 13.11 11.74 -13.29
N GLU A 227 13.64 12.88 -12.82
CA GLU A 227 14.88 12.95 -12.04
C GLU A 227 14.64 12.56 -10.56
N TYR A 228 13.48 12.90 -10.01
CA TYR A 228 13.13 12.69 -8.59
C TYR A 228 11.94 11.73 -8.43
N GLN A 229 12.07 10.53 -8.99
CA GLN A 229 10.99 9.53 -9.01
C GLN A 229 10.57 9.13 -7.59
N GLU A 230 11.53 8.74 -6.74
CA GLU A 230 11.23 8.28 -5.36
C GLU A 230 10.51 9.35 -4.53
N ALA A 231 11.00 10.60 -4.55
CA ALA A 231 10.36 11.69 -3.82
C ALA A 231 8.94 11.98 -4.32
N THR A 232 8.71 11.83 -5.63
CA THR A 232 7.38 11.99 -6.23
C THR A 232 6.45 10.86 -5.79
N ILE A 233 6.93 9.62 -5.77
CA ILE A 233 6.19 8.45 -5.27
C ILE A 233 5.84 8.63 -3.80
N ASP A 234 6.79 9.03 -2.95
CA ASP A 234 6.53 9.29 -1.52
C ASP A 234 5.45 10.36 -1.33
N LYS A 235 5.48 11.40 -2.16
CA LYS A 235 4.43 12.44 -2.16
C LYS A 235 3.07 11.85 -2.56
N ILE A 236 3.01 11.00 -3.58
CA ILE A 236 1.77 10.30 -3.97
C ILE A 236 1.27 9.43 -2.82
N ILE A 237 2.13 8.64 -2.19
CA ILE A 237 1.77 7.77 -1.05
C ILE A 237 1.16 8.57 0.09
N ARG A 238 1.73 9.74 0.43
CA ARG A 238 1.15 10.64 1.46
C ARG A 238 -0.25 11.12 1.10
N PHE A 239 -0.52 11.37 -0.19
CA PHE A 239 -1.86 11.75 -0.66
C PHE A 239 -2.84 10.57 -0.64
N LEU A 240 -2.37 9.35 -0.91
CA LEU A 240 -3.18 8.13 -0.89
C LEU A 240 -3.58 7.69 0.52
N GLN A 241 -2.71 7.91 1.51
CA GLN A 241 -2.98 7.58 2.92
C GLN A 241 -3.86 8.64 3.62
N GLY A 242 -4.03 9.81 2.99
CA GLY A 242 -4.70 10.95 3.60
C GLY A 242 -3.90 11.54 4.76
N ARG A 243 -4.18 12.79 5.12
CA ARG A 243 -3.70 13.34 6.39
C ARG A 243 -4.30 12.51 7.51
N SER A 244 -3.54 11.58 8.09
CA SER A 244 -3.89 11.09 9.43
C SER A 244 -4.01 12.34 10.31
N SER A 245 -5.12 12.48 11.01
CA SER A 245 -5.45 13.56 11.93
C SER A 245 -4.55 13.54 13.19
N ARG A 246 -3.23 13.45 12.99
CA ARG A 246 -2.18 13.50 14.02
C ARG A 246 -1.28 14.74 13.94
N ASP A 247 -1.39 15.55 12.89
CA ASP A 247 -0.60 16.78 12.74
C ASP A 247 -1.42 18.06 13.04
N SER A 248 -2.43 17.98 13.92
CA SER A 248 -3.21 19.14 14.38
C SER A 248 -2.98 19.50 15.85
N SER A 249 -1.77 19.25 16.36
CA SER A 249 -1.36 19.67 17.70
C SER A 249 0.13 20.04 17.73
N ALA A 250 0.50 21.08 16.98
CA ALA A 250 1.76 21.80 17.16
C ALA A 250 1.56 23.23 16.65
N GLY A 251 0.85 24.05 17.42
CA GLY A 251 0.58 25.43 17.03
C GLY A 251 -0.42 26.12 17.93
N SER A 252 -0.27 26.02 19.24
CA SER A 252 -0.91 26.94 20.18
C SER A 252 0.01 27.14 21.37
N GLU A 253 0.24 28.43 21.63
CA GLU A 253 0.65 29.01 22.91
C GLU A 253 2.13 28.92 23.28
N ASN A 254 2.85 30.00 22.96
CA ASN A 254 3.59 30.74 23.98
C ASN A 254 3.59 32.22 23.60
N GLY A 255 2.80 32.99 24.34
CA GLY A 255 2.80 34.44 24.30
C GLY A 255 4.09 35.02 24.86
N LEU A 256 4.36 36.26 24.49
CA LEU A 256 5.18 37.22 25.21
C LEU A 256 4.75 38.62 24.76
N ASP A 257 3.61 39.06 25.29
CA ASP A 257 3.38 40.47 25.57
C ASP A 257 4.21 40.80 26.82
N CYS A 258 5.28 41.57 26.66
CA CYS A 258 5.78 42.46 27.72
C CYS A 258 6.76 43.50 27.20
N LEU A 259 6.43 44.76 27.52
CA LEU A 259 7.26 45.97 27.59
C LEU A 259 7.73 46.62 26.28
N HIS A 260 7.04 47.68 25.88
CA HIS A 260 7.67 49.01 25.97
C HIS A 260 6.61 50.13 26.04
N SER A 261 6.52 50.79 27.20
CA SER A 261 5.96 52.12 27.36
C SER A 261 6.71 52.79 28.51
N LEU A 262 7.02 54.09 28.33
CA LEU A 262 7.85 55.00 29.13
C LEU A 262 9.35 54.90 28.80
N GLY A 263 10.06 55.95 28.35
CA GLY A 263 9.72 57.34 28.06
C GLY A 263 11.01 58.15 27.80
N GLN A 264 10.82 59.39 27.33
CA GLN A 264 11.75 60.54 27.30
C GLN A 264 12.91 60.42 26.28
N SER A 265 13.13 61.40 25.39
CA SER A 265 13.23 62.84 25.63
C SER A 265 12.82 63.65 24.39
#